data_AF-A0A8T4DEA9-F1
#
_entry.id   AF-A0A8T4DEA9-F1
#
_cell.length_a   1.000
_cell.length_b   1.000
_cell.length_c   1.000
_cell.angle_alpha   90.00
_cell.angle_beta   90.00
_cell.angle_gamma   90.00
#
_symmetry.space_group_name_H-M   'P 1'
#
loop_
_entity.id
_entity.type
_entity.pdbx_description
1 polymer ?
#
loop_
_entity_poly.entity_id
_entity_poly.type
_entity_poly.pdbx_seq_one_letter_code
_entity_poly.pdbx_strand_id
1 'polypeptide(L)'
;MRIVVEDAVRRKFDIRVDCAVIKGVRQTEGAHSDISKEVASVEAELRSSYSIDEIKDVRMIRLQRDFFWHMGVDPTKVRPASEALLRRIVLNKGLPRVSPIVDAYNLASVKTLLTFSAFDLARIDPPLSVRFSRAGEEVVLIGPRREKLTGKELVLTDSAKVLRVYVHMAM
;
A
#
# COMPACT_ATOMS: atom_id res chain seq x y z
N MET A 1 15.69 9.61 6.20
CA MET A 1 14.60 9.21 7.13
C MET A 1 14.72 7.71 7.34
N ARG A 2 14.58 7.20 8.57
CA ARG A 2 14.69 5.77 8.87
C ARG A 2 13.39 5.27 9.46
N ILE A 3 12.96 4.08 9.05
CA ILE A 3 11.83 3.37 9.66
C ILE A 3 12.41 2.30 10.58
N VAL A 4 11.97 2.30 11.84
CA VAL A 4 12.30 1.26 12.81
C VAL A 4 11.21 0.21 12.76
N VAL A 5 11.55 -1.04 12.48
CA VAL A 5 10.62 -2.16 12.70
C VAL A 5 10.88 -2.69 14.12
N GLU A 6 9.89 -2.61 14.99
CA GLU A 6 10.01 -3.04 16.39
C GLU A 6 10.22 -4.56 16.51
N ASP A 7 10.91 -4.97 17.58
CA ASP A 7 11.31 -6.37 17.75
C ASP A 7 10.12 -7.33 17.83
N ALA A 8 8.99 -6.89 18.39
CA ALA A 8 7.77 -7.70 18.42
C ALA A 8 7.30 -8.07 17.01
N VAL A 9 7.46 -7.16 16.05
CA VAL A 9 7.14 -7.40 14.64
C VAL A 9 8.20 -8.29 14.01
N ARG A 10 9.49 -7.98 14.21
CA ARG A 10 10.61 -8.77 13.64
C ARG A 10 10.61 -10.23 14.09
N ARG A 11 10.18 -10.49 15.33
CA ARG A 11 10.05 -11.86 15.85
C ARG A 11 8.95 -12.66 15.16
N LYS A 12 7.93 -11.99 14.60
CA LYS A 12 6.79 -12.65 13.97
C LYS A 12 6.88 -12.66 12.44
N PHE A 13 7.48 -11.64 11.85
CA PHE A 13 7.51 -11.48 10.40
C PHE A 13 8.91 -11.08 9.92
N ASP A 14 9.36 -11.76 8.86
CA ASP A 14 10.51 -11.32 8.06
C ASP A 14 10.04 -10.27 7.05
N ILE A 15 9.91 -9.02 7.52
CA ILE A 15 9.54 -7.89 6.68
C ILE A 15 10.66 -6.87 6.58
N ARG A 16 10.78 -6.31 5.37
CA ARG A 16 11.58 -5.11 5.11
C ARG A 16 10.64 -3.98 4.74
N VAL A 17 10.83 -2.85 5.42
CA VAL A 17 10.10 -1.62 5.15
C VAL A 17 11.13 -0.54 4.87
N ASP A 18 11.06 0.03 3.69
CA ASP A 18 11.93 1.11 3.24
C ASP A 18 11.11 2.35 2.90
N CYS A 19 11.77 3.50 2.92
CA CYS A 19 11.17 4.76 2.49
C CYS A 19 12.14 5.57 1.64
N ALA A 20 11.58 6.32 0.70
CA ALA A 20 12.28 7.33 -0.07
C ALA A 20 11.63 8.70 0.19
N VAL A 21 12.45 9.74 0.23
CA VAL A 21 11.98 11.13 0.32
C VAL A 21 12.18 11.78 -1.04
N ILE A 22 11.08 12.15 -1.68
CA ILE A 22 11.08 12.89 -2.95
C ILE A 22 10.73 14.34 -2.63
N LYS A 23 11.63 15.27 -2.96
CA LYS A 23 11.45 16.71 -2.73
C LYS A 23 11.04 17.40 -4.03
N GLY A 24 10.40 18.57 -3.91
CA GLY A 24 9.99 19.38 -5.06
C GLY A 24 8.80 18.84 -5.84
N VAL A 25 8.03 17.90 -5.25
CA VAL A 25 6.81 17.37 -5.87
C VAL A 25 5.74 18.44 -5.87
N ARG A 26 5.18 18.73 -7.05
CA ARG A 26 4.09 19.69 -7.24
C ARG A 26 2.94 19.00 -7.97
N GLN A 27 1.72 19.21 -7.49
CA GLN A 27 0.52 18.82 -8.23
C GLN A 27 0.08 20.00 -9.09
N THR A 28 0.29 19.91 -10.39
CA THR A 28 -0.10 20.93 -11.37
C THR A 28 -1.35 20.47 -12.13
N GLU A 29 -2.06 21.41 -12.76
CA GLU A 29 -3.27 21.09 -13.55
C GLU A 29 -3.00 20.09 -14.70
N GLY A 30 -1.77 20.06 -15.25
CA GLY A 30 -1.33 19.12 -16.29
C GLY A 30 -0.79 17.78 -15.79
N ALA A 31 -0.59 17.59 -14.48
CA ALA A 31 0.11 16.41 -13.98
C ALA A 31 -0.62 15.09 -14.29
N HIS A 32 -1.96 15.11 -14.39
CA HIS A 32 -2.71 13.93 -14.82
C HIS A 32 -2.52 13.60 -16.30
N SER A 33 -2.40 14.60 -17.19
CA SER A 33 -2.10 14.35 -18.60
C SER A 33 -0.68 13.83 -18.78
N ASP A 34 0.27 14.37 -18.00
CA ASP A 34 1.69 14.02 -18.09
C ASP A 34 1.92 12.52 -17.82
N ILE A 35 1.24 11.97 -16.80
CA ILE A 35 1.38 10.55 -16.46
C ILE A 35 0.47 9.62 -17.28
N SER A 36 -0.55 10.15 -17.98
CA SER A 36 -1.55 9.31 -18.65
C SER A 36 -0.97 8.40 -19.73
N LYS A 37 0.06 8.85 -20.46
CA LYS A 37 0.74 8.02 -21.47
C LYS A 37 1.42 6.82 -20.83
N GLU A 38 2.15 7.04 -19.74
CA GLU A 38 2.83 5.95 -19.01
C GLU A 38 1.81 5.00 -18.39
N VAL A 39 0.72 5.53 -17.79
CA VAL A 39 -0.38 4.69 -17.26
C VAL A 39 -0.96 3.81 -18.35
N ALA A 40 -1.31 4.38 -19.51
CA ALA A 40 -1.89 3.61 -20.61
C ALA A 40 -0.93 2.54 -21.16
N SER A 41 0.36 2.88 -21.25
CA SER A 41 1.41 1.93 -21.68
C SER A 41 1.52 0.74 -20.72
N VAL A 42 1.61 1.01 -19.41
CA VAL A 42 1.72 -0.03 -18.38
C VAL A 42 0.43 -0.86 -18.30
N GLU A 43 -0.74 -0.24 -18.43
CA GLU A 43 -2.01 -0.97 -18.45
C GLU A 43 -2.13 -1.91 -19.66
N ALA A 44 -1.62 -1.51 -20.83
CA ALA A 44 -1.55 -2.37 -22.01
C ALA A 44 -0.57 -3.53 -21.80
N GLU A 45 0.64 -3.24 -21.32
CA GLU A 45 1.66 -4.23 -21.01
C GLU A 45 1.13 -5.28 -20.03
N LEU A 46 0.59 -4.86 -18.89
CA LEU A 46 0.11 -5.76 -17.85
C LEU A 46 -1.11 -6.57 -18.29
N ARG A 47 -2.01 -6.00 -19.11
CA ARG A 47 -3.12 -6.77 -19.71
C ARG A 47 -2.63 -7.87 -20.65
N SER A 48 -1.55 -7.63 -21.39
CA SER A 48 -0.98 -8.64 -22.28
C SER A 48 -0.13 -9.68 -21.55
N SER A 49 0.39 -9.34 -20.37
CA SER A 49 1.34 -10.17 -19.62
C SER A 49 0.68 -11.10 -18.59
N TYR A 50 -0.57 -10.83 -18.20
CA TYR A 50 -1.25 -11.58 -17.15
C TYR A 50 -2.70 -11.89 -17.51
N SER A 51 -3.12 -13.09 -17.15
CA SER A 51 -4.50 -13.57 -17.12
C SER A 51 -5.06 -13.52 -15.70
N ILE A 52 -6.39 -13.46 -15.59
CA ILE A 52 -7.04 -13.30 -14.29
C ILE A 52 -6.80 -14.48 -13.32
N ASP A 53 -6.60 -15.67 -13.89
CA ASP A 53 -6.47 -16.94 -13.17
C ASP A 53 -5.06 -17.16 -12.65
N GLU A 54 -4.03 -16.63 -13.33
CA GLU A 54 -2.63 -16.82 -12.96
C GLU A 54 -2.10 -15.78 -11.96
N ILE A 55 -2.77 -14.62 -11.81
CA ILE A 55 -2.32 -13.54 -10.90
C ILE A 55 -2.03 -14.06 -9.48
N LYS A 56 -2.84 -14.99 -8.98
CA LYS A 56 -2.68 -15.57 -7.64
C LYS A 56 -1.38 -16.38 -7.50
N ASP A 57 -0.83 -16.86 -8.60
CA ASP A 57 0.34 -17.73 -8.66
C ASP A 57 1.63 -16.96 -8.95
N VAL A 58 1.52 -15.68 -9.34
CA VAL A 58 2.68 -14.78 -9.49
C VAL A 58 3.43 -14.69 -8.17
N ARG A 59 4.74 -14.99 -8.20
CA ARG A 59 5.59 -15.09 -7.00
C ARG A 59 5.44 -13.90 -6.03
N MET A 60 5.49 -12.67 -6.54
CA MET A 60 5.38 -11.46 -5.72
C MET A 60 3.99 -11.30 -5.08
N ILE A 61 2.94 -11.74 -5.76
CA ILE A 61 1.57 -11.76 -5.23
C ILE A 61 1.45 -12.83 -4.15
N ARG A 62 1.96 -14.05 -4.41
CA ARG A 62 1.97 -15.14 -3.42
C ARG A 62 2.63 -14.71 -2.11
N LEU A 63 3.81 -14.07 -2.17
CA LEU A 63 4.51 -13.58 -0.98
C LEU A 63 3.66 -12.61 -0.15
N GLN A 64 2.92 -11.71 -0.80
CA GLN A 64 2.02 -10.79 -0.10
C GLN A 64 0.78 -11.49 0.45
N ARG A 65 0.22 -12.47 -0.27
CA ARG A 65 -0.89 -13.28 0.21
C ARG A 65 -0.49 -14.10 1.43
N ASP A 66 0.69 -14.69 1.40
CA ASP A 66 1.25 -15.43 2.54
C ASP A 66 1.46 -14.49 3.73
N PHE A 67 1.98 -13.28 3.51
CA PHE A 67 2.07 -12.26 4.56
C PHE A 67 0.69 -11.92 5.17
N PHE A 68 -0.35 -11.77 4.35
CA PHE A 68 -1.72 -11.55 4.83
C PHE A 68 -2.23 -12.73 5.65
N TRP A 69 -2.00 -13.97 5.21
CA TRP A 69 -2.34 -15.17 5.97
C TRP A 69 -1.63 -15.23 7.33
N HIS A 70 -0.32 -14.91 7.39
CA HIS A 70 0.42 -14.85 8.65
C HIS A 70 -0.09 -13.73 9.59
N MET A 71 -0.66 -12.67 9.02
CA MET A 71 -1.38 -11.63 9.76
C MET A 71 -2.79 -12.08 10.20
N GLY A 72 -3.29 -13.24 9.78
CA GLY A 72 -4.64 -13.71 10.09
C GLY A 72 -5.71 -13.09 9.19
N VAL A 73 -5.33 -12.53 8.04
CA VAL A 73 -6.25 -11.93 7.08
C VAL A 73 -6.33 -12.79 5.84
N ASP A 74 -7.56 -13.12 5.44
CA ASP A 74 -7.82 -13.91 4.25
C ASP A 74 -7.61 -13.06 2.96
N PRO A 75 -6.52 -13.27 2.20
CA PRO A 75 -6.24 -12.52 0.98
C PRO A 75 -7.25 -12.76 -0.14
N THR A 76 -8.11 -13.79 -0.03
CA THR A 76 -9.22 -13.98 -0.99
C THR A 76 -10.36 -12.99 -0.75
N LYS A 77 -10.52 -12.53 0.51
CA LYS A 77 -11.51 -11.53 0.94
C LYS A 77 -10.92 -10.12 0.93
N VAL A 78 -9.71 -9.94 1.46
CA VAL A 78 -9.01 -8.65 1.54
C VAL A 78 -7.69 -8.76 0.77
N ARG A 79 -7.70 -8.32 -0.49
CA ARG A 79 -6.52 -8.45 -1.35
C ARG A 79 -5.44 -7.41 -1.02
N PRO A 80 -4.15 -7.76 -1.13
CA PRO A 80 -3.07 -6.77 -1.21
C PRO A 80 -3.33 -5.73 -2.31
N ALA A 81 -2.89 -4.50 -2.11
CA ALA A 81 -3.20 -3.39 -3.03
C ALA A 81 -2.65 -3.65 -4.44
N SER A 82 -1.42 -4.16 -4.56
CA SER A 82 -0.79 -4.53 -5.83
C SER A 82 -1.62 -5.57 -6.59
N GLU A 83 -2.11 -6.63 -5.91
CA GLU A 83 -2.99 -7.64 -6.49
C GLU A 83 -4.33 -7.03 -6.93
N ALA A 84 -4.95 -6.20 -6.09
CA ALA A 84 -6.24 -5.58 -6.39
C ALA A 84 -6.15 -4.66 -7.62
N LEU A 85 -5.07 -3.87 -7.74
CA LEU A 85 -4.83 -2.99 -8.87
C LEU A 85 -4.53 -3.77 -10.15
N LEU A 86 -3.66 -4.79 -10.09
CA LEU A 86 -3.36 -5.64 -11.25
C LEU A 86 -4.62 -6.32 -11.79
N ARG A 87 -5.46 -6.87 -10.91
CA ARG A 87 -6.74 -7.47 -11.32
C ARG A 87 -7.67 -6.47 -12.00
N ARG A 88 -7.72 -5.22 -11.55
CA ARG A 88 -8.51 -4.18 -12.22
C ARG A 88 -8.04 -3.95 -13.65
N ILE A 89 -6.72 -3.87 -13.85
CA ILE A 89 -6.11 -3.66 -15.16
C ILE A 89 -6.45 -4.84 -16.09
N VAL A 90 -6.21 -6.07 -15.66
CA VAL A 90 -6.50 -7.30 -16.44
C VAL A 90 -8.00 -7.42 -16.79
N LEU A 91 -8.89 -6.94 -15.91
CA LEU A 91 -10.34 -6.89 -16.15
C LEU A 91 -10.81 -5.66 -16.94
N ASN A 92 -9.90 -4.93 -17.60
CA ASN A 92 -10.19 -3.72 -18.39
C ASN A 92 -10.90 -2.59 -17.60
N LYS A 93 -10.66 -2.51 -16.28
CA LYS A 93 -11.21 -1.43 -15.42
C LYS A 93 -10.22 -0.28 -15.19
N GLY A 94 -8.97 -0.45 -15.60
CA GLY A 94 -7.88 0.50 -15.39
C GLY A 94 -7.54 0.76 -13.92
N LEU A 95 -6.49 1.55 -13.72
CA LEU A 95 -6.12 2.13 -12.44
C LEU A 95 -7.15 3.19 -12.02
N PRO A 96 -7.47 3.28 -10.71
CA PRO A 96 -8.24 4.40 -10.21
C PRO A 96 -7.47 5.71 -10.44
N ARG A 97 -8.17 6.75 -10.90
CA ARG A 97 -7.64 8.11 -11.03
C ARG A 97 -8.07 8.92 -9.82
N VAL A 98 -7.15 9.15 -8.89
CA VAL A 98 -7.44 9.79 -7.60
C VAL A 98 -6.76 11.16 -7.49
N SER A 99 -5.45 11.18 -7.69
CA SER A 99 -4.63 12.39 -7.80
C SER A 99 -3.31 12.01 -8.47
N PRO A 100 -2.58 12.94 -9.09
CA PRO A 100 -1.34 12.59 -9.80
C PRO A 100 -0.32 11.84 -8.94
N ILE A 101 -0.19 12.19 -7.66
CA ILE A 101 0.70 11.48 -6.72
C ILE A 101 0.20 10.07 -6.42
N VAL A 102 -1.12 9.93 -6.20
CA VAL A 102 -1.72 8.62 -5.93
C VAL A 102 -1.60 7.69 -7.14
N ASP A 103 -1.87 8.23 -8.31
CA ASP A 103 -1.76 7.52 -9.58
C ASP A 103 -0.30 7.08 -9.82
N ALA A 104 0.68 7.94 -9.52
CA ALA A 104 2.09 7.62 -9.66
C ALA A 104 2.57 6.46 -8.77
N TYR A 105 2.22 6.46 -7.48
CA TYR A 105 2.63 5.34 -6.63
C TYR A 105 1.80 4.07 -6.90
N ASN A 106 0.54 4.19 -7.35
CA ASN A 106 -0.25 3.05 -7.78
C ASN A 106 0.32 2.42 -9.06
N LEU A 107 0.83 3.24 -9.97
CA LEU A 107 1.55 2.79 -11.15
C LEU A 107 2.83 2.04 -10.76
N ALA A 108 3.65 2.60 -9.85
CA ALA A 108 4.82 1.91 -9.31
C ALA A 108 4.44 0.59 -8.60
N SER A 109 3.32 0.57 -7.88
CA SER A 109 2.75 -0.59 -7.19
C SER A 109 2.47 -1.74 -8.15
N VAL A 110 1.79 -1.47 -9.28
CA VAL A 110 1.49 -2.52 -10.26
C VAL A 110 2.71 -2.94 -11.10
N LYS A 111 3.64 -2.03 -11.41
CA LYS A 111 4.87 -2.38 -12.16
C LYS A 111 5.79 -3.31 -11.36
N THR A 112 5.89 -3.09 -10.05
CA THR A 112 6.80 -3.86 -9.18
C THR A 112 6.10 -4.98 -8.41
N LEU A 113 4.75 -5.01 -8.47
CA LEU A 113 3.90 -5.86 -7.66
C LEU A 113 4.16 -5.70 -6.15
N LEU A 114 4.56 -4.51 -5.69
CA LEU A 114 4.79 -4.18 -4.29
C LEU A 114 3.78 -3.15 -3.80
N THR A 115 3.51 -3.13 -2.49
CA THR A 115 2.58 -2.16 -1.92
C THR A 115 3.32 -0.88 -1.52
N PHE A 116 2.85 0.27 -2.03
CA PHE A 116 3.38 1.59 -1.68
C PHE A 116 2.36 2.41 -0.88
N SER A 117 2.87 3.45 -0.20
CA SER A 117 2.10 4.57 0.32
C SER A 117 2.95 5.83 0.21
N ALA A 118 2.29 6.96 -0.06
CA ALA A 118 2.91 8.27 -0.04
C ALA A 118 2.29 9.12 1.08
N PHE A 119 3.12 9.94 1.71
CA PHE A 119 2.72 10.85 2.78
C PHE A 119 3.36 12.21 2.53
N ASP A 120 2.68 13.27 2.97
CA ASP A 120 3.26 14.60 3.01
C ASP A 120 4.31 14.66 4.12
N LEU A 121 5.57 14.88 3.75
CA LEU A 121 6.69 14.95 4.68
C LEU A 121 6.51 16.05 5.71
N ALA A 122 5.86 17.17 5.36
CA ALA A 122 5.62 18.28 6.28
C ALA A 122 4.62 17.92 7.39
N ARG A 123 3.92 16.79 7.26
CA ARG A 123 2.91 16.31 8.21
C ARG A 123 3.36 15.05 8.98
N ILE A 124 4.62 14.65 8.85
CA ILE A 124 5.21 13.52 9.55
C ILE A 124 6.07 14.03 10.70
N ASP A 125 5.90 13.43 11.88
CA ASP A 125 6.66 13.74 13.09
C ASP A 125 7.57 12.56 13.46
N PRO A 126 8.85 12.52 13.02
CA PRO A 126 9.73 11.37 13.29
C PRO A 126 9.96 11.14 14.80
N PRO A 127 10.34 9.92 15.23
CA PRO A 127 10.74 8.77 14.43
C PRO A 127 9.57 7.97 13.83
N LEU A 128 9.83 7.29 12.71
CA LEU A 128 8.88 6.35 12.13
C LEU A 128 9.09 4.94 12.70
N SER A 129 7.99 4.30 13.13
CA SER A 129 8.00 2.93 13.65
C SER A 129 6.96 2.05 12.95
N VAL A 130 7.33 0.79 12.70
CA VAL A 130 6.42 -0.29 12.35
C VAL A 130 6.26 -1.18 13.56
N ARG A 131 5.04 -1.22 14.09
CA ARG A 131 4.70 -1.90 15.34
C ARG A 131 3.30 -2.49 15.28
N PHE A 132 2.94 -3.29 16.27
CA PHE A 132 1.53 -3.59 16.50
C PHE A 132 0.82 -2.35 17.05
N SER A 133 -0.44 -2.21 16.67
CA SER A 133 -1.36 -1.23 17.26
C SER A 133 -1.52 -1.46 18.76
N ARG A 134 -2.03 -0.47 19.47
CA ARG A 134 -2.50 -0.64 20.85
C ARG A 134 -4.00 -0.88 20.83
N ALA A 135 -4.51 -1.66 21.77
CA ALA A 135 -5.94 -1.86 21.91
C ALA A 135 -6.64 -0.52 22.17
N GLY A 136 -7.67 -0.21 21.38
CA GLY A 136 -8.39 1.06 21.44
C GLY A 136 -7.67 2.24 20.79
N GLU A 137 -6.49 2.05 20.19
CA GLU A 137 -5.79 3.08 19.44
C GLU A 137 -6.65 3.52 18.25
N GLU A 138 -6.81 4.83 18.08
CA GLU A 138 -7.61 5.38 16.99
C GLU A 138 -6.76 5.68 15.76
N VAL A 139 -7.29 5.31 14.59
CA VAL A 139 -6.72 5.68 13.30
C VAL A 139 -7.74 6.42 12.45
N VAL A 140 -7.27 7.44 11.74
CA VAL A 140 -8.05 8.12 10.69
C VAL A 140 -7.69 7.47 9.36
N LEU A 141 -8.68 6.83 8.72
CA LEU A 141 -8.52 6.21 7.42
C LEU A 141 -8.71 7.24 6.30
N ILE A 142 -8.56 6.80 5.05
CA ILE A 142 -8.88 7.64 3.90
C ILE A 142 -10.36 8.03 3.97
N GLY A 143 -10.62 9.34 3.94
CA GLY A 143 -11.94 9.93 4.17
C GLY A 143 -12.18 10.30 5.65
N PRO A 144 -13.41 10.68 6.04
CA PRO A 144 -13.71 11.05 7.44
C PRO A 144 -13.91 9.84 8.37
N ARG A 145 -13.37 8.67 8.01
CA ARG A 145 -13.60 7.41 8.74
C ARG A 145 -12.57 7.23 9.85
N ARG A 146 -13.05 6.97 11.06
CA ARG A 146 -12.24 6.65 12.23
C ARG A 146 -12.51 5.21 12.65
N GLU A 147 -11.46 4.51 13.05
CA GLU A 147 -11.56 3.14 13.58
C GLU A 147 -10.73 2.98 14.84
N LYS A 148 -11.21 2.12 15.74
CA LYS A 148 -10.45 1.66 16.90
C LYS A 148 -9.77 0.34 16.55
N LEU A 149 -8.47 0.28 16.80
CA LEU A 149 -7.64 -0.87 16.54
C LEU A 149 -7.73 -1.87 17.70
N THR A 150 -7.57 -3.16 17.39
CA THR A 150 -7.71 -4.25 18.36
C THR A 150 -6.40 -4.56 19.11
N GLY A 151 -5.28 -4.02 18.64
CA GLY A 151 -3.94 -4.31 19.16
C GLY A 151 -3.19 -5.39 18.37
N LYS A 152 -3.81 -5.94 17.31
CA LYS A 152 -3.22 -7.00 16.46
C LYS A 152 -2.78 -6.49 15.10
N GLU A 153 -3.23 -5.31 14.71
CA GLU A 153 -2.96 -4.73 13.41
C GLU A 153 -1.52 -4.24 13.34
N LEU A 154 -0.86 -4.50 12.22
CA LEU A 154 0.45 -3.92 11.94
C LEU A 154 0.26 -2.49 11.45
N VAL A 155 0.90 -1.53 12.12
CA VAL A 155 0.78 -0.11 11.82
C VAL A 155 2.13 0.53 11.55
N LEU A 156 2.15 1.49 10.63
CA LEU A 156 3.20 2.49 10.50
C LEU A 156 2.77 3.71 11.31
N THR A 157 3.61 4.16 12.24
CA THR A 157 3.36 5.34 13.06
C THR A 157 4.52 6.32 12.97
N ASP A 158 4.22 7.57 13.28
CA ASP A 158 5.21 8.56 13.66
C ASP A 158 5.14 8.78 15.19
N SER A 159 5.74 9.84 15.73
CA SER A 159 5.71 10.12 17.18
C SER A 159 4.33 10.56 17.68
N ALA A 160 3.45 11.02 16.80
CA ALA A 160 2.17 11.63 17.14
C ALA A 160 0.97 10.74 16.83
N LYS A 161 1.04 9.92 15.77
CA LYS A 161 -0.15 9.27 15.18
C LYS A 161 0.18 7.99 14.41
N VAL A 162 -0.86 7.18 14.20
CA VAL A 162 -0.87 6.12 13.20
C VAL A 162 -0.97 6.76 11.81
N LEU A 163 0.03 6.50 10.97
CA LEU A 163 0.05 6.95 9.57
C LEU A 163 -0.68 5.97 8.64
N ARG A 164 -0.53 4.67 8.91
CA ARG A 164 -1.12 3.61 8.08
C ARG A 164 -1.33 2.33 8.86
N VAL A 165 -2.43 1.64 8.55
CA VAL A 165 -2.64 0.24 8.86
C VAL A 165 -2.21 -0.59 7.64
N TYR A 166 -1.30 -1.56 7.81
CA TYR A 166 -0.82 -2.38 6.70
C TYR A 166 -1.89 -3.35 6.19
N VAL A 167 -2.63 -3.94 7.12
CA VAL A 167 -3.70 -4.89 6.83
C VAL A 167 -4.87 -4.60 7.77
N HIS A 168 -6.02 -4.23 7.19
CA HIS A 168 -7.26 -4.15 7.95
C HIS A 168 -7.77 -5.56 8.20
N MET A 169 -7.81 -5.97 9.47
CA MET A 169 -8.51 -7.18 9.84
C MET A 169 -10.00 -6.92 9.66
N ALA A 170 -10.67 -7.70 8.81
CA ALA A 170 -12.12 -7.70 8.82
C ALA A 170 -12.55 -8.22 10.20
N MET A 171 -13.30 -7.40 10.93
CA MET A 171 -13.97 -7.83 12.17
C MET A 171 -15.00 -8.91 11.86
#